data_AF-A0A1U7SNJ8-F1
#
_entry.id   AF-A0A1U7SNJ8-F1
#
_cell.length_a   1.000
_cell.length_b   1.000
_cell.length_c   1.000
_cell.angle_alpha   90.00
_cell.angle_beta   90.00
_cell.angle_gamma   90.00
#
_symmetry.space_group_name_H-M   'P 1'
#
loop_
_entity.id
_entity.type
_entity.pdbx_description
1 polymer ?
#
loop_
_entity_poly.entity_id
_entity_poly.type
_entity_poly.pdbx_seq_one_letter_code
_entity_poly.pdbx_strand_id
1 'polypeptide(L)'
;MDLRVSLLRKDFALDVKLKTLQKHHLLDVAEDLAADIGQHFIERFRSILIQRTREVNSVLDDLRTDILSQEQYDAIRSKGTKQEQMRELYDLLPGWDQERKDRVYKTLKKHNKSLIRELRGK
;
A
#
# COMPACT_ATOMS: atom_id res chain seq x y z
N MET A 1 -43.17 20.26 -38.07
CA MET A 1 -42.51 19.92 -36.79
C MET A 1 -41.32 19.03 -37.12
N ASP A 2 -40.12 19.58 -37.04
CA ASP A 2 -38.90 19.00 -37.59
C ASP A 2 -38.36 17.87 -36.70
N LEU A 3 -38.66 16.63 -37.08
CA LEU A 3 -38.17 15.40 -36.43
C LEU A 3 -36.63 15.30 -36.39
N ARG A 4 -35.92 16.14 -37.17
CA ARG A 4 -34.45 16.15 -37.26
C ARG A 4 -33.77 16.84 -36.06
N VAL A 5 -34.43 17.81 -35.42
CA VAL A 5 -33.87 18.55 -34.27
C VAL A 5 -33.89 17.71 -32.98
N SER A 6 -34.85 16.79 -32.85
CA SER A 6 -34.98 15.92 -31.67
C SER A 6 -33.97 14.76 -31.64
N LEU A 7 -33.45 14.32 -32.79
CA LEU A 7 -32.46 13.25 -32.86
C LEU A 7 -31.06 13.77 -32.48
N LEU A 8 -30.62 14.90 -33.05
CA LEU A 8 -29.31 15.50 -32.75
C LEU A 8 -29.14 15.88 -31.27
N ARG A 9 -30.22 16.26 -30.58
CA ARG A 9 -30.17 16.62 -29.15
C ARG A 9 -29.94 15.42 -28.24
N LYS A 10 -30.36 14.21 -28.64
CA LYS A 10 -30.13 12.96 -27.90
C LYS A 10 -28.70 12.47 -28.05
N ASP A 11 -28.11 12.59 -29.24
CA ASP A 11 -26.71 12.20 -29.48
C ASP A 11 -25.72 13.06 -28.68
N PHE A 12 -25.97 14.37 -28.57
CA PHE A 12 -25.10 15.26 -27.77
C PHE A 12 -25.18 14.99 -26.26
N ALA A 13 -26.38 14.65 -25.76
CA ALA A 13 -26.57 14.29 -24.35
C ALA A 13 -25.92 12.94 -23.99
N LEU A 14 -25.87 12.00 -24.94
CA LEU A 14 -25.14 10.73 -24.80
C LEU A 14 -23.63 10.95 -24.83
N ASP A 15 -23.10 11.79 -25.73
CA ASP A 15 -21.67 12.11 -25.79
C ASP A 15 -21.18 12.81 -24.51
N VAL A 16 -21.97 13.75 -23.96
CA VAL A 16 -21.69 14.38 -22.67
C VAL A 16 -21.77 13.38 -21.52
N LYS A 17 -22.77 12.49 -21.47
CA LYS A 17 -22.86 11.44 -20.44
C LYS A 17 -21.72 10.44 -20.52
N LEU A 18 -21.32 10.02 -21.73
CA LEU A 18 -20.21 9.10 -21.96
C LEU A 18 -18.88 9.74 -21.53
N LYS A 19 -18.62 10.99 -21.91
CA LYS A 19 -17.45 11.76 -21.44
C LYS A 19 -17.43 11.95 -19.93
N THR A 20 -18.60 12.13 -19.30
CA THR A 20 -18.69 12.32 -17.84
C THR A 20 -18.47 11.02 -17.08
N LEU A 21 -19.02 9.88 -17.56
CA LEU A 21 -18.78 8.54 -17.01
C LEU A 21 -17.32 8.10 -17.19
N GLN A 22 -16.73 8.38 -18.35
CA GLN A 22 -15.33 8.08 -18.64
C GLN A 22 -14.39 8.95 -17.78
N LYS A 23 -14.74 10.22 -17.54
CA LYS A 23 -14.00 11.12 -16.65
C LYS A 23 -14.07 10.71 -15.17
N HIS A 24 -15.21 10.20 -14.70
CA HIS A 24 -15.33 9.67 -13.33
C HIS A 24 -14.46 8.42 -13.13
N HIS A 25 -14.48 7.50 -14.10
CA HIS A 25 -13.60 6.33 -14.09
C HIS A 25 -12.11 6.72 -14.18
N LEU A 26 -11.77 7.73 -14.98
CA LEU A 26 -10.41 8.26 -15.07
C LEU A 26 -9.95 8.96 -13.79
N LEU A 27 -10.85 9.60 -13.03
CA LEU A 27 -10.54 10.23 -11.75
C LEU A 27 -10.28 9.17 -10.66
N ASP A 28 -11.12 8.13 -10.57
CA ASP A 28 -10.89 7.00 -9.65
C ASP A 28 -9.55 6.31 -9.95
N VAL A 29 -9.25 6.06 -11.23
CA VAL A 29 -7.98 5.46 -11.67
C VAL A 29 -6.80 6.37 -11.39
N ALA A 30 -6.93 7.69 -11.56
CA ALA A 30 -5.88 8.66 -11.26
C ALA A 30 -5.63 8.81 -9.75
N GLU A 31 -6.65 8.68 -8.92
CA GLU A 31 -6.54 8.70 -7.46
C GLU A 31 -5.86 7.43 -6.93
N ASP A 32 -6.19 6.26 -7.48
CA ASP A 32 -5.47 4.99 -7.22
C ASP A 32 -4.01 5.03 -7.70
N LEU A 33 -3.76 5.59 -8.90
CA LEU A 33 -2.38 5.80 -9.40
C LEU A 33 -1.61 6.79 -8.53
N ALA A 34 -2.24 7.88 -8.08
CA ALA A 34 -1.62 8.86 -7.19
C ALA A 34 -1.33 8.27 -5.80
N ALA A 35 -2.22 7.40 -5.29
CA ALA A 35 -1.99 6.64 -4.07
C ALA A 35 -0.79 5.69 -4.21
N ASP A 36 -0.61 5.05 -5.37
CA ASP A 36 0.51 4.13 -5.64
C ASP A 36 1.86 4.85 -5.83
N ILE A 37 1.88 6.06 -6.39
CA ILE A 37 3.11 6.83 -6.67
C ILE A 37 3.74 7.40 -5.38
N GLY A 38 2.95 7.64 -4.34
CA GLY A 38 3.42 8.16 -3.04
C GLY A 38 3.64 7.10 -1.96
N GLN A 39 3.19 5.86 -2.18
CA GLN A 39 3.20 4.83 -1.15
C GLN A 39 4.53 4.08 -1.11
N HIS A 40 5.10 3.92 0.10
CA HIS A 40 6.35 3.19 0.24
C HIS A 40 6.15 1.71 -0.10
N PHE A 41 7.17 1.05 -0.67
CA PHE A 41 7.14 -0.38 -1.03
C PHE A 41 6.55 -1.30 0.06
N ILE A 42 6.91 -1.04 1.33
CA ILE A 42 6.45 -1.85 2.46
C ILE A 42 4.95 -1.67 2.69
N GLU A 43 4.44 -0.45 2.52
CA GLU A 43 3.02 -0.13 2.68
C GLU A 43 2.20 -0.74 1.54
N ARG A 44 2.69 -0.65 0.30
CA ARG A 44 2.05 -1.26 -0.88
C ARG A 44 1.90 -2.77 -0.74
N PHE A 45 2.93 -3.45 -0.24
CA PHE A 45 2.93 -4.91 -0.09
C PHE A 45 2.62 -5.38 1.34
N ARG A 46 2.02 -4.52 2.17
CA ARG A 46 1.72 -4.79 3.59
C ARG A 46 1.11 -6.17 3.81
N SER A 47 0.02 -6.50 3.11
CA SER A 47 -0.70 -7.77 3.29
C SER A 47 0.19 -8.99 3.01
N ILE A 48 1.00 -8.94 1.95
CA ILE A 48 1.86 -10.05 1.58
C ILE A 48 3.03 -10.17 2.56
N LEU A 49 3.59 -9.05 2.99
CA LEU A 49 4.68 -9.01 3.97
C LEU A 49 4.22 -9.52 5.34
N ILE A 50 3.02 -9.17 5.80
CA ILE A 50 2.45 -9.68 7.06
C ILE A 50 2.26 -11.20 6.99
N GLN A 51 1.75 -11.74 5.87
CA GLN A 51 1.44 -13.16 5.76
C GLN A 51 2.66 -14.05 5.50
N ARG A 52 3.64 -13.57 4.72
CA ARG A 52 4.73 -14.41 4.19
C ARG A 52 6.08 -14.18 4.84
N THR A 53 6.24 -13.13 5.66
CA THR A 53 7.47 -12.97 6.46
C THR A 53 7.55 -14.07 7.51
N ARG A 54 8.51 -14.98 7.37
CA ARG A 54 8.70 -16.10 8.32
C ARG A 54 9.63 -15.72 9.47
N GLU A 55 10.62 -14.88 9.18
CA GLU A 55 11.66 -14.43 10.12
C GLU A 55 11.28 -13.12 10.81
N VAL A 56 10.07 -13.04 11.36
CA VAL A 56 9.57 -11.82 12.03
C VAL A 56 10.44 -11.45 13.24
N ASN A 57 10.88 -12.44 14.02
CA ASN A 57 11.72 -12.20 15.21
C ASN A 57 13.02 -11.50 14.83
N SER A 58 13.73 -12.00 13.81
CA SER A 58 14.99 -11.42 13.36
C SER A 58 14.82 -10.03 12.74
N VAL A 59 13.67 -9.79 12.09
CA VAL A 59 13.31 -8.45 11.63
C VAL A 59 13.10 -7.51 12.81
N LEU A 60 12.35 -7.92 13.84
CA LEU A 60 12.11 -7.10 15.03
C LEU A 60 13.39 -6.83 15.83
N ASP A 61 14.29 -7.81 15.95
CA ASP A 61 15.55 -7.65 16.69
C ASP A 61 16.48 -6.63 16.01
N ASP A 62 16.57 -6.67 14.68
CA ASP A 62 17.30 -5.67 13.91
C ASP A 62 16.64 -4.27 14.03
N LEU A 63 15.29 -4.22 14.05
CA LEU A 63 14.55 -2.96 14.20
C LEU A 63 14.61 -2.37 15.61
N ARG A 64 14.75 -3.19 16.66
CA ARG A 64 14.89 -2.76 18.06
C ARG A 64 16.11 -1.87 18.28
N THR A 65 17.19 -2.15 17.56
CA THR A 65 18.45 -1.42 17.72
C THR A 65 18.40 -0.05 17.05
N ASP A 66 17.47 0.16 16.11
CA ASP A 66 17.61 1.21 15.11
C ASP A 66 16.36 2.12 14.99
N ILE A 67 15.14 1.58 15.19
CA ILE A 67 13.88 2.33 14.96
C ILE A 67 12.89 2.19 16.11
N LEU A 68 12.74 1.00 16.69
CA LEU A 68 11.74 0.72 17.72
C LEU A 68 12.27 1.13 19.09
N SER A 69 11.45 1.81 19.89
CA SER A 69 11.72 1.93 21.32
C SER A 69 11.57 0.57 22.01
N GLN A 70 12.17 0.41 23.19
CA GLN A 70 12.04 -0.83 23.96
C GLN A 70 10.57 -1.17 24.26
N GLU A 71 9.76 -0.16 24.61
CA GLU A 71 8.32 -0.32 24.84
C GLU A 71 7.57 -0.78 23.59
N GLN A 72 7.84 -0.17 22.43
CA GLN A 72 7.24 -0.59 21.15
C GLN A 72 7.66 -2.02 20.78
N TYR A 73 8.94 -2.35 20.97
CA TYR A 73 9.44 -3.70 20.73
C TYR A 73 8.73 -4.72 21.62
N ASP A 74 8.63 -4.47 22.93
CA ASP A 74 7.98 -5.39 23.87
C ASP A 74 6.48 -5.52 23.58
N ALA A 75 5.80 -4.43 23.24
CA ALA A 75 4.40 -4.43 22.83
C ALA A 75 4.18 -5.30 21.58
N ILE A 76 5.02 -5.15 20.55
CA ILE A 76 4.95 -6.00 19.37
C ILE A 76 5.28 -7.44 19.73
N ARG A 77 6.37 -7.69 20.46
CA ARG A 77 6.86 -9.03 20.84
C ARG A 77 5.82 -9.81 21.65
N SER A 78 5.02 -9.12 22.46
CA SER A 78 3.97 -9.71 23.30
C SER A 78 2.83 -10.37 22.51
N LYS A 79 2.70 -10.09 21.20
CA LYS A 79 1.65 -10.68 20.37
C LYS A 79 1.88 -12.18 20.16
N GLY A 80 0.78 -12.94 20.15
CA GLY A 80 0.79 -14.40 20.14
C GLY A 80 1.27 -15.01 18.83
N THR A 81 1.02 -14.36 17.70
CA THR A 81 1.44 -14.86 16.38
C THR A 81 2.38 -13.91 15.64
N LYS A 82 3.23 -14.46 14.78
CA LYS A 82 4.15 -13.69 13.92
C LYS A 82 3.40 -12.69 13.02
N GLN A 83 2.20 -13.05 12.58
CA GLN A 83 1.36 -12.22 11.74
C GLN A 83 0.78 -11.03 12.53
N GLU A 84 0.37 -11.24 13.78
CA GLU A 84 -0.06 -10.14 14.65
C GLU A 84 1.10 -9.21 15.00
N GLN A 85 2.30 -9.76 15.27
CA GLN A 85 3.52 -8.98 15.46
C GLN A 85 3.79 -8.06 14.27
N MET A 86 3.71 -8.62 13.05
CA MET A 86 3.84 -7.81 11.83
C MET A 86 2.70 -6.81 11.68
N ARG A 87 1.46 -7.15 12.05
CA ARG A 87 0.34 -6.19 11.94
C ARG A 87 0.57 -4.95 12.79
N GLU A 88 0.96 -5.15 14.06
CA GLU A 88 1.30 -4.05 14.99
C GLU A 88 2.48 -3.20 14.51
N LEU A 89 3.54 -3.84 14.01
CA LEU A 89 4.67 -3.12 13.42
C LEU A 89 4.19 -2.15 12.32
N TYR A 90 3.24 -2.60 11.50
CA TYR A 90 2.68 -1.78 10.42
C TYR A 90 1.70 -0.71 10.91
N ASP A 91 1.06 -0.90 12.06
CA ASP A 91 0.18 0.12 12.66
C ASP A 91 0.99 1.32 13.21
N LEU A 92 2.30 1.14 13.44
CA LEU A 92 3.23 2.22 13.79
C LEU A 92 3.77 2.99 12.56
N LEU A 93 3.71 2.43 11.35
CA LEU A 93 4.27 3.04 10.14
C LEU A 93 3.72 4.43 9.77
N PRO A 94 2.43 4.76 10.00
CA PRO A 94 1.92 6.10 9.73
C PRO A 94 2.64 7.20 10.51
N GLY A 95 3.24 6.87 11.67
CA GLY A 95 4.04 7.80 12.47
C GLY A 95 5.53 7.82 12.11
N TRP A 96 5.96 7.13 11.05
CA TRP A 96 7.37 6.98 10.70
C TRP A 96 7.74 7.78 9.46
N ASP A 97 8.89 8.46 9.52
CA ASP A 97 9.48 9.17 8.39
C ASP A 97 9.97 8.21 7.31
N GLN A 98 10.16 8.73 6.10
CA GLN A 98 10.63 7.95 4.94
C GLN A 98 11.91 7.15 5.24
N GLU A 99 12.86 7.73 5.97
CA GLU A 99 14.11 7.05 6.35
C GLU A 99 13.86 5.80 7.21
N ARG A 100 12.91 5.88 8.15
CA ARG A 100 12.54 4.74 8.99
C ARG A 100 11.86 3.65 8.16
N LYS A 101 10.97 4.04 7.23
CA LYS A 101 10.35 3.10 6.28
C LYS A 101 11.39 2.42 5.38
N ASP A 102 12.39 3.16 4.93
CA ASP A 102 13.51 2.62 4.14
C ASP A 102 14.34 1.60 4.94
N ARG A 103 14.58 1.86 6.23
CA ARG A 103 15.27 0.91 7.11
C ARG A 103 14.46 -0.37 7.31
N VAL A 104 13.14 -0.29 7.53
CA VAL A 104 12.26 -1.49 7.56
C VAL A 104 12.40 -2.29 6.30
N TYR A 105 12.35 -1.64 5.16
CA TYR A 105 12.51 -2.30 3.88
C TYR A 105 13.88 -2.99 3.74
N LYS A 106 14.97 -2.34 4.16
CA LYS A 106 16.31 -2.94 4.17
C LYS A 106 16.37 -4.18 5.07
N THR A 107 15.79 -4.12 6.27
CA THR A 107 15.73 -5.24 7.21
C THR A 107 14.89 -6.40 6.65
N LEU A 108 13.71 -6.10 6.08
CA LEU A 108 12.88 -7.11 5.41
C LEU A 108 13.61 -7.74 4.23
N LYS A 109 14.36 -6.97 3.44
CA LYS A 109 15.17 -7.45 2.32
C LYS A 109 16.33 -8.33 2.77
N LYS A 110 16.95 -8.03 3.91
CA LYS A 110 18.04 -8.81 4.50
C LYS A 110 17.55 -10.22 4.88
N HIS A 111 16.45 -10.30 5.62
CA HIS A 111 15.92 -11.57 6.14
C HIS A 111 15.01 -12.33 5.15
N ASN A 112 14.35 -11.63 4.24
CA ASN A 112 13.36 -12.19 3.32
C ASN A 112 13.68 -11.84 1.86
N LYS A 113 14.95 -11.97 1.47
CA LYS A 113 15.45 -11.59 0.13
C LYS A 113 14.65 -12.23 -1.02
N SER A 114 14.27 -13.49 -0.88
CA SER A 114 13.48 -14.23 -1.88
C SER A 114 12.09 -13.62 -2.05
N LEU A 115 11.39 -13.35 -0.94
CA LEU A 115 10.07 -12.71 -0.92
C LEU A 115 10.12 -11.31 -1.53
N ILE A 116 11.11 -10.49 -1.15
CA ILE A 116 11.24 -9.13 -1.70
C ILE A 116 11.57 -9.14 -3.19
N ARG A 117 12.34 -10.12 -3.67
CA ARG A 117 12.61 -10.29 -5.11
C ARG A 117 11.32 -10.65 -5.87
N GLU A 118 10.50 -11.54 -5.31
CA GLU A 118 9.21 -11.91 -5.89
C GLU A 118 8.26 -10.71 -5.96
N LEU A 119 8.17 -9.93 -4.89
CA LEU A 119 7.31 -8.74 -4.82
C LEU A 119 7.74 -7.60 -5.75
N ARG A 120 9.04 -7.47 -6.04
CA ARG A 120 9.56 -6.47 -6.98
C ARG A 120 9.22 -6.74 -8.45
N GLY A 121 8.90 -7.98 -8.79
CA GLY A 121 8.51 -8.35 -10.15
C GLY A 121 7.01 -8.24 -10.41
N LYS A 122 6.23 -7.71 -9.46
CA LYS A 122 4.78 -7.54 -9.53
C LYS A 122 4.36 -6.10 -9.78
#